data_AF-A0A8S3QWB0-F1
#
_entry.id   AF-A0A8S3QWB0-F1
#
_cell.length_a   1.000
_cell.length_b   1.000
_cell.length_c   1.000
_cell.angle_alpha   90.00
_cell.angle_beta   90.00
_cell.angle_gamma   90.00
#
_symmetry.space_group_name_H-M   'P 1'
#
loop_
_entity.id
_entity.type
_entity.pdbx_description
1 polymer ?
#
loop_
_entity_poly.entity_id
_entity_poly.type
_entity_poly.pdbx_seq_one_letter_code
_entity_poly.pdbx_strand_id
1 'polypeptide(L)'
;MYRRKPCLGVQYVARHTVTECAKDHRKFRMSLHHKIISIEELKSSEGVFGKSGIVFCDEHPDKAIEVFCEDHSKPCCTLCATIYHRKCESVTTVDKATTGIKTATRTIELHKKLQQLSQDIASSLKVGKNNKTEIETESTNIISEIDSLKNNIIKHLARMENEIKEDLLTKKGEILKSIDNEAMELTSLKCTIDNWKRIMDTCIKHGSELQCLTEVNRLLTKKDELDNRIKDIMSKMKTKSLTFKPNDSIQKL
;
A
#
# COMPACT_ATOMS: atom_id res chain seq x y z
N MET A 1 4.07 63.48 -19.24
CA MET A 1 3.90 63.40 -17.78
C MET A 1 3.87 61.93 -17.37
N TYR A 2 5.01 61.37 -16.98
CA TYR A 2 5.10 59.96 -16.56
C TYR A 2 4.46 59.80 -15.18
N ARG A 3 3.29 59.15 -15.14
CA ARG A 3 2.66 58.69 -13.90
C ARG A 3 3.58 57.63 -13.28
N ARG A 4 4.26 57.98 -12.18
CA ARG A 4 4.95 56.99 -11.33
C ARG A 4 3.94 56.48 -10.32
N LYS A 5 3.68 55.17 -10.36
CA LYS A 5 2.77 54.47 -9.45
C LYS A 5 3.28 54.63 -8.00
N PRO A 6 2.42 54.95 -7.02
CA PRO A 6 2.79 54.91 -5.62
C PRO A 6 2.97 53.44 -5.22
N CYS A 7 4.12 53.13 -4.61
CA CYS A 7 4.34 51.86 -3.95
C CYS A 7 3.39 51.84 -2.73
N LEU A 8 2.28 51.11 -2.85
CA LEU A 8 1.44 50.73 -1.71
C LEU A 8 2.33 50.29 -0.56
N GLY A 9 2.01 50.71 0.67
CA GLY A 9 2.71 50.41 1.93
C GLY A 9 2.88 48.92 2.21
N VAL A 10 3.71 48.28 1.40
CA VAL A 10 4.18 46.92 1.54
C VAL A 10 5.65 47.08 1.93
N GLN A 11 5.95 46.74 3.18
CA GLN A 11 7.31 46.55 3.64
C GLN A 11 8.05 45.71 2.60
N TYR A 12 9.06 46.29 1.95
CA TYR A 12 9.72 45.67 0.82
C TYR A 12 10.47 44.43 1.31
N VAL A 13 9.97 43.24 0.99
CA VAL A 13 10.62 41.97 1.32
C VAL A 13 11.68 41.70 0.26
N ALA A 14 12.94 42.06 0.55
CA ALA A 14 14.06 41.77 -0.34
C ALA A 14 14.53 40.32 -0.15
N ARG A 15 14.46 39.51 -1.21
CA ARG A 15 14.85 38.08 -1.18
C ARG A 15 16.34 37.83 -1.46
N HIS A 16 17.16 38.84 -1.77
CA HIS A 16 18.57 38.61 -2.12
C HIS A 16 19.53 39.68 -1.55
N THR A 17 20.56 39.18 -0.84
CA THR A 17 21.86 39.78 -0.47
C THR A 17 21.88 41.29 -0.19
N VAL A 18 21.55 41.64 1.05
CA VAL A 18 21.30 43.01 1.53
C VAL A 18 22.56 43.62 2.20
N THR A 19 23.49 44.16 1.41
CA THR A 19 24.47 45.14 1.95
C THR A 19 24.71 46.30 1.00
N GLU A 20 24.89 46.07 -0.30
CA GLU A 20 25.07 47.13 -1.29
C GLU A 20 23.76 47.81 -1.67
N CYS A 21 22.72 47.03 -1.96
CA CYS A 21 21.39 47.55 -2.31
C CYS A 21 20.82 48.45 -1.19
N ALA A 22 21.03 48.07 0.07
CA ALA A 22 20.63 48.88 1.23
C ALA A 22 21.35 50.24 1.30
N LYS A 23 22.64 50.29 0.95
CA LYS A 23 23.42 51.54 0.92
C LYS A 23 22.93 52.48 -0.17
N ASP A 24 22.55 51.95 -1.32
CA ASP A 24 22.08 52.75 -2.45
C ASP A 24 20.62 53.20 -2.28
N HIS A 25 19.78 52.38 -1.66
CA HIS A 25 18.44 52.80 -1.26
C HIS A 25 18.47 53.91 -0.18
N ARG A 26 19.43 53.92 0.75
CA ARG A 26 19.54 55.02 1.73
C ARG A 26 19.93 56.38 1.12
N LYS A 27 20.55 56.39 -0.06
CA LYS A 27 20.91 57.64 -0.78
C LYS A 27 19.71 58.27 -1.49
N PHE A 28 18.65 57.50 -1.76
CA PHE A 28 17.45 58.00 -2.42
C PHE A 28 16.54 58.71 -1.42
N ARG A 29 16.16 59.96 -1.73
CA ARG A 29 15.21 60.75 -0.90
C ARG A 29 13.92 60.02 -0.56
N MET A 30 13.45 59.14 -1.45
CA MET A 30 12.22 58.38 -1.25
C MET A 30 12.34 57.21 -0.26
N SER A 31 13.54 56.68 -0.02
CA SER A 31 13.78 55.56 0.90
C SER A 31 14.63 55.96 2.11
N LEU A 32 14.92 57.25 2.25
CA LEU A 32 15.65 57.85 3.38
C LEU A 32 14.97 57.55 4.72
N HIS A 33 13.65 57.42 4.71
CA HIS A 33 12.83 57.12 5.90
C HIS A 33 12.37 55.65 5.97
N HIS A 34 12.80 54.79 5.04
CA HIS A 34 12.45 53.37 5.07
C HIS A 34 13.41 52.59 5.96
N LYS A 35 12.87 51.83 6.92
CA LYS A 35 13.64 50.84 7.68
C LYS A 35 13.62 49.51 6.92
N ILE A 36 14.79 49.05 6.48
CA ILE A 36 14.96 47.68 5.98
C ILE A 36 14.93 46.75 7.19
N ILE A 37 14.05 45.77 7.15
CA ILE A 37 13.91 44.72 8.16
C ILE A 37 14.14 43.36 7.52
N SER A 38 14.69 42.40 8.25
CA SER A 38 14.85 41.03 7.77
C SER A 38 13.53 40.24 7.82
N ILE A 39 13.48 39.10 7.14
CA ILE A 39 12.31 38.20 7.18
C ILE A 39 12.14 37.61 8.59
N GLU A 40 13.24 37.38 9.29
CA GLU A 40 13.26 36.93 10.68
C GLU A 40 12.73 38.02 11.63
N GLU A 41 13.11 39.28 11.41
CA GLU A 41 12.57 40.42 12.15
C GLU A 41 11.08 40.61 11.89
N LEU A 42 10.63 40.48 10.63
CA LEU A 42 9.22 40.54 10.23
C LEU A 42 8.36 39.46 10.91
N LYS A 43 8.93 38.27 11.15
CA LYS A 43 8.28 37.18 11.87
C LYS A 43 8.18 37.43 13.37
N SER A 44 8.95 38.37 13.92
CA SER A 44 8.81 38.81 15.30
C SER A 44 7.77 39.94 15.38
N SER A 45 7.06 40.05 16.51
CA SER A 45 6.05 41.09 16.72
C SER A 45 6.63 42.52 16.61
N GLU A 46 7.95 42.68 16.76
CA GLU A 46 8.67 43.95 16.64
C GLU A 46 8.98 44.39 15.19
N GLY A 47 8.89 43.48 14.21
CA GLY A 47 9.21 43.81 12.81
C GLY A 47 8.05 44.45 12.05
N VAL A 48 6.81 44.17 12.45
CA VAL A 48 5.61 44.66 11.75
C VAL A 48 5.35 46.14 12.02
N PHE A 49 5.66 46.61 13.24
CA PHE A 49 5.47 48.00 13.65
C PHE A 49 6.82 48.69 13.81
N GLY A 50 7.10 49.72 13.01
CA GLY A 50 8.33 50.51 13.13
C GLY A 50 8.48 51.11 14.54
N LYS A 51 9.70 51.10 15.09
CA LYS A 51 9.99 51.63 16.45
C LYS A 51 9.74 53.14 16.59
N SER A 52 9.48 53.83 15.49
CA SER A 52 9.13 55.24 15.45
C SER A 52 7.60 55.34 15.38
N GLY A 53 6.94 55.79 16.44
CA GLY A 53 5.48 55.98 16.47
C GLY A 53 4.94 57.06 15.53
N ILE A 54 5.76 57.56 14.59
CA ILE A 54 5.42 58.57 13.61
C ILE A 54 5.24 57.87 12.25
N VAL A 55 4.02 57.96 11.72
CA VAL A 55 3.68 57.46 10.38
C VAL A 55 3.65 58.64 9.42
N PHE A 56 4.36 58.55 8.30
CA PHE A 56 4.40 59.59 7.27
C PHE A 56 3.34 59.38 6.20
N CYS A 57 2.93 60.45 5.53
CA CYS A 57 1.93 60.39 4.48
C CYS A 57 2.51 59.90 3.16
N ASP A 58 1.85 58.91 2.53
CA ASP A 58 2.29 58.34 1.25
C ASP A 58 2.43 59.37 0.11
N GLU A 59 1.54 60.36 0.07
CA GLU A 59 1.52 61.41 -0.96
C GLU A 59 2.46 62.58 -0.62
N HIS A 60 2.79 62.75 0.66
CA HIS A 60 3.65 63.82 1.16
C HIS A 60 4.65 63.23 2.17
N PRO A 61 5.74 62.59 1.69
CA PRO A 61 6.63 61.80 2.53
C PRO A 61 7.31 62.57 3.67
N ASP A 62 7.42 63.89 3.55
CA ASP A 62 7.99 64.77 4.56
C ASP A 62 6.95 65.23 5.63
N LYS A 63 5.69 64.78 5.53
CA LYS A 63 4.60 65.17 6.44
C LYS A 63 4.10 63.99 7.24
N ALA A 64 4.03 64.15 8.56
CA ALA A 64 3.41 63.18 9.44
C ALA A 64 1.89 63.10 9.21
N ILE A 65 1.34 61.91 9.43
CA ILE A 65 -0.09 61.68 9.54
C ILE A 65 -0.55 62.18 10.90
N GLU A 66 -1.48 63.14 10.89
CA GLU A 66 -1.97 63.82 12.11
C GLU A 66 -3.50 63.85 12.17
N VAL A 67 -4.18 63.63 11.04
CA VAL A 67 -5.64 63.71 10.91
C VAL A 67 -6.22 62.45 10.25
N PHE A 68 -7.46 62.13 10.58
CA PHE A 68 -8.22 61.02 10.04
C PHE A 68 -9.47 61.55 9.36
N CYS A 69 -9.68 61.16 8.10
CA CYS A 69 -10.91 61.47 7.38
C CYS A 69 -11.88 60.29 7.57
N GLU A 70 -13.00 60.53 8.22
CA GLU A 70 -14.00 59.50 8.53
C GLU A 70 -14.81 59.12 7.28
N ASP A 71 -15.12 60.09 6.42
CA ASP A 71 -15.84 59.90 5.15
C ASP A 71 -15.15 58.88 4.23
N HIS A 72 -13.81 58.82 4.29
CA HIS A 72 -12.99 57.89 3.52
C HIS A 72 -12.37 56.80 4.40
N SER A 73 -12.62 56.84 5.71
CA SER A 73 -12.02 55.97 6.73
C SER A 73 -10.49 55.83 6.57
N LYS A 74 -9.79 56.95 6.33
CA LYS A 74 -8.35 56.96 5.99
C LYS A 74 -7.57 57.99 6.82
N PRO A 75 -6.42 57.60 7.42
CA PRO A 75 -5.48 58.54 8.01
C PRO A 75 -4.72 59.33 6.93
N CYS A 76 -4.50 60.63 7.16
CA CYS A 76 -3.79 61.50 6.22
C CYS A 76 -3.03 62.65 6.91
N CYS A 77 -2.13 63.33 6.20
CA CYS A 77 -1.49 64.55 6.70
C CYS A 77 -2.41 65.78 6.50
N THR A 78 -2.09 66.87 7.18
CA THR A 78 -2.81 68.15 7.09
C THR A 78 -2.88 68.71 5.66
N LEU A 79 -1.88 68.42 4.81
CA LEU A 79 -1.90 68.83 3.40
C LEU A 79 -2.92 68.01 2.58
N CYS A 80 -3.02 66.72 2.84
CA CYS A 80 -4.07 65.90 2.20
C CYS A 80 -5.46 66.33 2.65
N ALA A 81 -5.62 66.68 3.93
CA ALA A 81 -6.88 67.19 4.45
C ALA A 81 -7.34 68.47 3.74
N THR A 82 -6.40 69.36 3.39
CA THR A 82 -6.69 70.66 2.75
C THR A 82 -6.81 70.60 1.23
N ILE A 83 -6.14 69.65 0.57
CA ILE A 83 -6.17 69.52 -0.90
C ILE A 83 -7.23 68.52 -1.36
N TYR A 84 -7.25 67.33 -0.76
CA TYR A 84 -8.05 66.20 -1.23
C TYR A 84 -9.32 65.97 -0.41
N HIS A 85 -9.27 66.22 0.89
CA HIS A 85 -10.40 66.02 1.80
C HIS A 85 -11.04 67.33 2.28
N ARG A 86 -10.82 68.43 1.54
CA ARG A 86 -11.34 69.76 1.92
C ARG A 86 -12.86 69.83 2.00
N LYS A 87 -13.54 69.03 1.20
CA LYS A 87 -15.01 68.94 1.13
C LYS A 87 -15.57 67.80 1.97
N CYS A 88 -14.72 67.05 2.67
CA CYS A 88 -15.16 66.04 3.62
C CYS A 88 -15.75 66.72 4.86
N GLU A 89 -16.86 66.21 5.35
CA GLU A 89 -17.56 66.78 6.50
C GLU A 89 -16.92 66.35 7.82
N SER A 90 -16.37 65.11 7.87
CA SER A 90 -15.83 64.54 9.10
C SER A 90 -14.33 64.27 8.98
N VAL A 91 -13.53 65.27 9.38
CA VAL A 91 -12.07 65.14 9.55
C VAL A 91 -11.71 65.44 11.00
N THR A 92 -11.11 64.46 11.68
CA THR A 92 -10.74 64.53 13.10
C THR A 92 -9.24 64.31 13.30
N THR A 93 -8.71 64.57 14.49
CA THR A 93 -7.31 64.25 14.81
C THR A 93 -7.14 62.73 14.95
N VAL A 94 -5.96 62.22 14.57
CA VAL A 94 -5.66 60.78 14.73
C VAL A 94 -5.77 60.32 16.17
N ASP A 95 -5.37 61.15 17.14
CA ASP A 95 -5.51 60.82 18.57
C ASP A 95 -6.97 60.53 18.92
N LYS A 96 -7.90 61.37 18.46
CA LYS A 96 -9.33 61.20 18.68
C LYS A 96 -9.88 59.98 17.95
N ALA A 97 -9.49 59.77 16.69
CA ALA A 97 -9.93 58.64 15.87
C ALA A 97 -9.39 57.28 16.33
N THR A 98 -8.24 57.26 17.02
CA THR A 98 -7.60 56.04 17.53
C THR A 98 -7.86 55.78 19.01
N THR A 99 -8.48 56.74 19.71
CA THR A 99 -8.82 56.60 21.13
C THR A 99 -9.67 55.34 21.34
N GLY A 100 -9.19 54.42 22.16
CA GLY A 100 -9.91 53.18 22.48
C GLY A 100 -10.02 52.17 21.33
N ILE A 101 -9.36 52.37 20.17
CA ILE A 101 -9.46 51.45 19.02
C ILE A 101 -9.02 50.03 19.35
N LYS A 102 -8.04 49.88 20.26
CA LYS A 102 -7.55 48.59 20.76
C LYS A 102 -8.58 47.85 21.60
N THR A 103 -9.45 48.60 22.30
CA THR A 103 -10.51 48.07 23.16
C THR A 103 -11.88 48.10 22.48
N ALA A 104 -11.96 48.63 21.26
CA ALA A 104 -13.21 48.69 20.51
C ALA A 104 -13.70 47.28 20.20
N THR A 105 -15.01 47.06 20.39
CA THR A 105 -15.66 45.76 20.20
C THR A 105 -15.32 45.14 18.84
N ARG A 106 -15.39 45.93 17.76
CA ARG A 106 -15.07 45.48 16.40
C ARG A 106 -13.63 44.94 16.27
N THR A 107 -12.66 45.55 16.95
CA THR A 107 -11.25 45.13 16.93
C THR A 107 -11.07 43.82 17.70
N ILE A 108 -11.67 43.72 18.90
CA ILE A 108 -11.59 42.52 19.74
C ILE A 108 -12.29 41.34 19.05
N GLU A 109 -13.47 41.55 18.48
CA GLU A 109 -14.22 40.53 17.75
C GLU A 109 -13.47 40.04 16.51
N LEU A 110 -12.88 40.97 15.74
CA LEU A 110 -12.05 40.60 14.59
C LEU A 110 -10.83 39.78 15.02
N HIS A 111 -10.13 40.19 16.08
CA HIS A 111 -9.00 39.45 16.62
C HIS A 111 -9.41 38.04 17.05
N LYS A 112 -10.49 37.92 17.82
CA LYS A 112 -11.05 36.63 18.25
C LYS A 112 -11.43 35.75 17.06
N LYS A 113 -12.07 36.32 16.03
CA LYS A 113 -12.45 35.58 14.82
C LYS A 113 -11.23 35.09 14.04
N LEU A 114 -10.20 35.92 13.89
CA LEU A 114 -8.95 35.51 13.23
C LEU A 114 -8.23 34.41 14.01
N GLN A 115 -8.21 34.50 15.34
CA GLN A 115 -7.64 33.47 16.21
C GLN A 115 -8.40 32.14 16.06
N GLN A 116 -9.74 32.18 16.04
CA GLN A 116 -10.57 30.99 15.84
C GLN A 116 -10.31 30.36 14.48
N LEU A 117 -10.31 31.15 13.40
CA LEU A 117 -10.03 30.65 12.05
C LEU A 117 -8.65 29.98 11.95
N SER A 118 -7.64 30.57 12.59
CA SER A 118 -6.30 29.97 12.66
C SER A 118 -6.30 28.62 13.36
N GLN A 119 -7.06 28.50 14.46
CA GLN A 119 -7.19 27.25 15.21
C GLN A 119 -7.99 26.18 14.44
N ASP A 120 -9.05 26.58 13.74
CA ASP A 120 -9.86 25.68 12.91
C ASP A 120 -9.08 25.12 11.71
N ILE A 121 -8.23 25.96 11.09
CA ILE A 121 -7.32 25.50 10.03
C ILE A 121 -6.29 24.52 10.61
N ALA A 122 -5.71 24.82 11.76
CA ALA A 122 -4.71 23.95 12.38
C ALA A 122 -5.29 22.58 12.77
N SER A 123 -6.52 22.53 13.30
CA SER A 123 -7.21 21.28 13.63
C SER A 123 -7.56 20.49 12.37
N SER A 124 -8.07 21.15 11.33
CA SER A 124 -8.40 20.52 10.04
C SER A 124 -7.16 19.94 9.36
N LEU A 125 -6.03 20.66 9.38
CA LEU A 125 -4.75 20.16 8.87
C LEU A 125 -4.26 18.93 9.65
N LYS A 126 -4.46 18.89 10.97
CA LYS A 126 -4.12 17.72 11.79
C LYS A 126 -4.97 16.51 11.41
N VAL A 127 -6.29 16.70 11.26
CA VAL A 127 -7.21 15.63 10.81
C VAL A 127 -6.78 15.11 9.43
N GLY A 128 -6.53 16.01 8.47
CA GLY A 128 -6.09 15.60 7.13
C GLY A 128 -4.78 14.81 7.13
N LYS A 129 -3.81 15.19 7.98
CA LYS A 129 -2.56 14.43 8.14
C LYS A 129 -2.79 13.04 8.73
N ASN A 130 -3.61 12.95 9.79
CA ASN A 130 -3.93 11.67 10.44
C ASN A 130 -4.66 10.73 9.48
N ASN A 131 -5.70 11.23 8.79
CA ASN A 131 -6.46 10.44 7.82
C ASN A 131 -5.54 9.89 6.71
N LYS A 132 -4.60 10.71 6.22
CA LYS A 132 -3.62 10.26 5.23
C LYS A 132 -2.79 9.09 5.75
N THR A 133 -2.24 9.20 6.96
CA THR A 133 -1.42 8.13 7.55
C THR A 133 -2.23 6.87 7.86
N GLU A 134 -3.49 7.02 8.27
CA GLU A 134 -4.41 5.90 8.51
C GLU A 134 -4.71 5.15 7.20
N ILE A 135 -5.05 5.87 6.13
CA ILE A 135 -5.30 5.25 4.81
C ILE A 135 -4.05 4.53 4.28
N GLU A 136 -2.86 5.12 4.43
CA GLU A 136 -1.61 4.48 4.01
C GLU A 136 -1.35 3.18 4.80
N THR A 137 -1.64 3.19 6.10
CA THR A 137 -1.49 2.01 6.97
C THR A 137 -2.52 0.94 6.63
N GLU A 138 -3.78 1.31 6.48
CA GLU A 138 -4.87 0.41 6.15
C GLU A 138 -4.68 -0.22 4.77
N SER A 139 -4.26 0.56 3.78
CA SER A 139 -3.91 0.04 2.45
C SER A 139 -2.79 -1.00 2.52
N THR A 140 -1.75 -0.76 3.34
CA THR A 140 -0.64 -1.69 3.52
C THR A 140 -1.12 -3.00 4.16
N ASN A 141 -2.00 -2.89 5.16
CA ASN A 141 -2.59 -4.06 5.83
C ASN A 141 -3.45 -4.88 4.87
N ILE A 142 -4.32 -4.24 4.08
CA ILE A 142 -5.16 -4.91 3.07
C ILE A 142 -4.30 -5.65 2.05
N ILE A 143 -3.22 -5.03 1.56
CA ILE A 143 -2.29 -5.69 0.63
C ILE A 143 -1.66 -6.94 1.28
N SER A 144 -1.21 -6.81 2.53
CA SER A 144 -0.65 -7.95 3.28
C SER A 144 -1.67 -9.09 3.49
N GLU A 145 -2.94 -8.76 3.73
CA GLU A 145 -4.01 -9.76 3.86
C GLU A 145 -4.29 -10.48 2.54
N ILE A 146 -4.31 -9.74 1.42
CA ILE A 146 -4.45 -10.32 0.07
C ILE A 146 -3.31 -11.30 -0.22
N ASP A 147 -2.07 -10.91 0.08
CA ASP A 147 -0.89 -11.77 -0.13
C ASP A 147 -0.93 -13.01 0.77
N SER A 148 -1.34 -12.85 2.02
CA SER A 148 -1.54 -13.97 2.94
C SER A 148 -2.59 -14.96 2.41
N LEU A 149 -3.72 -14.45 1.93
CA LEU A 149 -4.79 -15.27 1.35
C LEU A 149 -4.30 -16.04 0.12
N LYS A 150 -3.61 -15.35 -0.81
CA LYS A 150 -3.00 -15.99 -1.99
C LYS A 150 -2.05 -17.11 -1.59
N ASN A 151 -1.16 -16.86 -0.63
CA ASN A 151 -0.19 -17.86 -0.17
C ASN A 151 -0.87 -19.06 0.50
N ASN A 152 -1.95 -18.84 1.25
CA ASN A 152 -2.72 -19.91 1.86
C ASN A 152 -3.43 -20.78 0.80
N ILE A 153 -3.99 -20.16 -0.25
CA ILE A 153 -4.59 -20.90 -1.37
C ILE A 153 -3.53 -21.75 -2.09
N ILE A 154 -2.36 -21.17 -2.40
CA ILE A 154 -1.25 -21.90 -3.05
C ILE A 154 -0.80 -23.10 -2.19
N LYS A 155 -0.64 -22.89 -0.88
CA LYS A 155 -0.28 -23.98 0.05
C LYS A 155 -1.34 -25.07 0.08
N HIS A 156 -2.62 -24.70 0.09
CA HIS A 156 -3.71 -25.66 0.09
C HIS A 156 -3.73 -26.51 -1.19
N LEU A 157 -3.55 -25.86 -2.36
CA LEU A 157 -3.47 -26.55 -3.64
C LEU A 157 -2.27 -27.51 -3.71
N ALA A 158 -1.09 -27.08 -3.27
CA ALA A 158 0.10 -27.92 -3.22
C ALA A 158 -0.09 -29.15 -2.30
N ARG A 159 -0.79 -28.97 -1.17
CA ARG A 159 -1.14 -30.09 -0.29
C ARG A 159 -2.05 -31.10 -0.99
N MET A 160 -3.14 -30.64 -1.61
CA MET A 160 -4.07 -31.51 -2.34
C MET A 160 -3.37 -32.25 -3.50
N GLU A 161 -2.48 -31.56 -4.22
CA GLU A 161 -1.67 -32.17 -5.27
C GLU A 161 -0.81 -33.32 -4.73
N ASN A 162 -0.14 -33.12 -3.59
CA ASN A 162 0.68 -34.14 -2.96
C ASN A 162 -0.15 -35.31 -2.45
N GLU A 163 -1.30 -35.06 -1.82
CA GLU A 163 -2.21 -36.13 -1.35
C GLU A 163 -2.65 -37.03 -2.52
N ILE A 164 -3.06 -36.44 -3.65
CA ILE A 164 -3.47 -37.21 -4.84
C ILE A 164 -2.30 -38.02 -5.41
N LYS A 165 -1.08 -37.46 -5.41
CA LYS A 165 0.13 -38.16 -5.87
C LYS A 165 0.48 -39.33 -4.97
N GLU A 166 0.44 -39.15 -3.65
CA GLU A 166 0.71 -40.21 -2.67
C GLU A 166 -0.32 -41.35 -2.77
N ASP A 167 -1.60 -41.02 -2.92
CA ASP A 167 -2.66 -42.01 -3.16
C ASP A 167 -2.41 -42.81 -4.45
N LEU A 168 -2.01 -42.14 -5.53
CA LEU A 168 -1.68 -42.79 -6.79
C LEU A 168 -0.47 -43.74 -6.63
N LEU A 169 0.58 -43.29 -5.96
CA LEU A 169 1.78 -44.11 -5.71
C LEU A 169 1.45 -45.32 -4.83
N THR A 170 0.60 -45.14 -3.82
CA THR A 170 0.13 -46.22 -2.94
C THR A 170 -0.64 -47.27 -3.74
N LYS A 171 -1.67 -46.86 -4.49
CA LYS A 171 -2.46 -47.77 -5.35
C LYS A 171 -1.60 -48.47 -6.40
N LYS A 172 -0.65 -47.74 -7.00
CA LYS A 172 0.32 -48.33 -7.93
C LYS A 172 1.14 -49.42 -7.23
N GLY A 173 1.65 -49.15 -6.03
CA GLY A 173 2.43 -50.11 -5.25
C GLY A 173 1.63 -51.37 -4.89
N GLU A 174 0.37 -51.22 -4.49
CA GLU A 174 -0.53 -52.34 -4.19
C GLU A 174 -0.81 -53.21 -5.42
N ILE A 175 -1.10 -52.58 -6.57
CA ILE A 175 -1.33 -53.29 -7.84
C ILE A 175 -0.08 -54.07 -8.25
N LEU A 176 1.10 -53.45 -8.18
CA LEU A 176 2.36 -54.10 -8.54
C LEU A 176 2.64 -55.30 -7.63
N LYS A 177 2.52 -55.15 -6.31
CA LYS A 177 2.68 -56.28 -5.36
C LYS A 177 1.72 -57.42 -5.65
N SER A 178 0.47 -57.11 -5.98
CA SER A 178 -0.53 -58.12 -6.35
C SER A 178 -0.14 -58.87 -7.62
N ILE A 179 0.35 -58.16 -8.65
CA ILE A 179 0.85 -58.78 -9.88
C ILE A 179 2.08 -59.66 -9.60
N ASP A 180 3.03 -59.17 -8.81
CA ASP A 180 4.25 -59.91 -8.47
C ASP A 180 3.90 -61.21 -7.72
N ASN A 181 2.98 -61.15 -6.74
CA ASN A 181 2.52 -62.33 -6.01
C ASN A 181 1.86 -63.34 -6.95
N GLU A 182 0.94 -62.90 -7.82
CA GLU A 182 0.26 -63.75 -8.80
C GLU A 182 1.27 -64.41 -9.76
N ALA A 183 2.28 -63.65 -10.23
CA ALA A 183 3.34 -64.16 -11.09
C ALA A 183 4.27 -65.15 -10.39
N MET A 184 4.63 -64.89 -9.13
CA MET A 184 5.43 -65.80 -8.30
C MET A 184 4.72 -67.13 -8.08
N GLU A 185 3.42 -67.11 -7.79
CA GLU A 185 2.63 -68.33 -7.63
C GLU A 185 2.55 -69.13 -8.92
N LEU A 186 2.27 -68.49 -10.06
CA LEU A 186 2.27 -69.17 -11.37
C LEU A 186 3.66 -69.75 -11.70
N THR A 187 4.73 -69.06 -11.34
CA THR A 187 6.10 -69.56 -11.52
C THR A 187 6.34 -70.82 -10.70
N SER A 188 5.91 -70.84 -9.43
CA SER A 188 6.00 -72.02 -8.56
C SER A 188 5.19 -73.22 -9.09
N LEU A 189 3.97 -72.96 -9.56
CA LEU A 189 3.12 -73.99 -10.17
C LEU A 189 3.75 -74.53 -11.47
N LYS A 190 4.32 -73.66 -12.30
CA LYS A 190 5.06 -74.06 -13.50
C LYS A 190 6.25 -74.96 -13.16
N CYS A 191 7.07 -74.60 -12.17
CA CYS A 191 8.19 -75.45 -11.72
C CYS A 191 7.71 -76.83 -11.24
N THR A 192 6.55 -76.89 -10.57
CA THR A 192 5.94 -78.16 -10.14
C THR A 192 5.55 -79.01 -11.35
N ILE A 193 4.89 -78.43 -12.35
CA ILE A 193 4.55 -79.10 -13.61
C ILE A 193 5.79 -79.60 -14.33
N ASP A 194 6.81 -78.74 -14.48
CA ASP A 194 8.05 -79.10 -15.17
C ASP A 194 8.75 -80.28 -14.47
N ASN A 195 8.75 -80.30 -13.14
CA ASN A 195 9.28 -81.43 -12.37
C ASN A 195 8.44 -82.72 -12.56
N TRP A 196 7.11 -82.63 -12.51
CA TRP A 196 6.24 -83.79 -12.74
C TRP A 196 6.41 -84.35 -14.15
N LYS A 197 6.50 -83.46 -15.15
CA LYS A 197 6.78 -83.83 -16.54
C LYS A 197 8.13 -84.55 -16.66
N ARG A 198 9.18 -84.03 -16.03
CA ARG A 198 10.52 -84.67 -16.02
C ARG A 198 10.49 -86.06 -15.38
N ILE A 199 9.77 -86.23 -14.26
CA ILE A 199 9.59 -87.54 -13.61
C ILE A 199 8.90 -88.51 -14.57
N MET A 200 7.82 -88.08 -15.22
CA MET A 200 7.10 -88.89 -16.19
C MET A 200 7.96 -89.25 -17.41
N ASP A 201 8.69 -88.29 -17.98
CA ASP A 201 9.60 -88.52 -19.10
C ASP A 201 10.68 -89.56 -18.73
N THR A 202 11.19 -89.52 -17.50
CA THR A 202 12.18 -90.47 -17.01
C THR A 202 11.57 -91.86 -16.82
N CYS A 203 10.38 -91.94 -16.22
CA CYS A 203 9.70 -93.23 -16.04
C CYS A 203 9.37 -93.88 -17.38
N ILE A 204 8.83 -93.12 -18.34
CA ILE A 204 8.50 -93.63 -19.67
C ILE A 204 9.75 -94.17 -20.38
N LYS A 205 10.90 -93.52 -20.23
CA LYS A 205 12.15 -93.93 -20.91
C LYS A 205 12.87 -95.09 -20.24
N HIS A 206 12.84 -95.17 -18.91
CA HIS A 206 13.76 -96.02 -18.14
C HIS A 206 13.09 -96.79 -16.98
N GLY A 207 11.85 -96.48 -16.63
CA GLY A 207 11.15 -97.08 -15.50
C GLY A 207 10.54 -98.44 -15.84
N SER A 208 10.38 -99.29 -14.82
CA SER A 208 9.59 -100.52 -14.96
C SER A 208 8.10 -100.20 -15.03
N GLU A 209 7.30 -101.13 -15.56
CA GLU A 209 5.84 -100.97 -15.67
C GLU A 209 5.20 -100.65 -14.31
N LEU A 210 5.65 -101.30 -13.23
CA LEU A 210 5.18 -101.06 -11.87
C LEU A 210 5.54 -99.65 -11.36
N GLN A 211 6.75 -99.17 -11.66
CA GLN A 211 7.17 -97.81 -11.28
C GLN A 211 6.32 -96.77 -12.00
N CYS A 212 6.01 -96.96 -13.29
CA CYS A 212 5.20 -96.02 -14.04
C CYS A 212 3.73 -96.07 -13.66
N LEU A 213 3.17 -97.25 -13.37
CA LEU A 213 1.82 -97.37 -12.83
C LEU A 213 1.70 -96.62 -11.49
N THR A 214 2.71 -96.75 -10.61
CA THR A 214 2.72 -96.08 -9.31
C THR A 214 2.78 -94.56 -9.45
N GLU A 215 3.69 -94.04 -10.28
CA GLU A 215 3.82 -92.59 -10.49
C GLU A 215 2.62 -91.97 -11.21
N VAL A 216 2.06 -92.65 -12.22
CA VAL A 216 0.85 -92.18 -12.93
C VAL A 216 -0.30 -92.03 -11.95
N ASN A 217 -0.58 -93.05 -11.14
CA ASN A 217 -1.66 -92.99 -10.15
C ASN A 217 -1.41 -91.89 -9.11
N ARG A 218 -0.17 -91.69 -8.67
CA ARG A 218 0.22 -90.62 -7.76
C ARG A 218 -0.04 -89.22 -8.34
N LEU A 219 0.21 -89.02 -9.63
CA LEU A 219 -0.04 -87.72 -10.29
C LEU A 219 -1.52 -87.51 -10.62
N LEU A 220 -2.23 -88.56 -11.04
CA LEU A 220 -3.67 -88.49 -11.33
C LEU A 220 -4.47 -88.00 -10.12
N THR A 221 -4.10 -88.41 -8.90
CA THR A 221 -4.77 -87.94 -7.67
C THR A 221 -4.57 -86.46 -7.38
N LYS A 222 -3.55 -85.80 -7.94
CA LYS A 222 -3.21 -84.39 -7.66
C LYS A 222 -3.47 -83.44 -8.84
N LYS A 223 -3.73 -83.96 -10.05
CA LYS A 223 -3.85 -83.15 -11.27
C LYS A 223 -4.99 -82.12 -11.19
N ASP A 224 -6.11 -82.52 -10.60
CA ASP A 224 -7.32 -81.68 -10.58
C ASP A 224 -7.17 -80.53 -9.58
N GLU A 225 -6.50 -80.76 -8.44
CA GLU A 225 -6.14 -79.70 -7.49
C GLU A 225 -5.23 -78.67 -8.16
N LEU A 226 -4.22 -79.13 -8.90
CA LEU A 226 -3.28 -78.27 -9.59
C LEU A 226 -3.95 -77.45 -10.70
N ASP A 227 -4.78 -78.09 -11.53
CA ASP A 227 -5.53 -77.43 -12.61
C ASP A 227 -6.49 -76.36 -12.09
N ASN A 228 -7.23 -76.67 -11.02
CA ASN A 228 -8.13 -75.72 -10.36
C ASN A 228 -7.36 -74.49 -9.83
N ARG A 229 -6.20 -74.71 -9.23
CA ARG A 229 -5.37 -73.64 -8.67
C ARG A 229 -4.76 -72.74 -9.74
N ILE A 230 -4.34 -73.32 -10.88
CA ILE A 230 -3.86 -72.56 -12.04
C ILE A 230 -4.99 -71.67 -12.60
N LYS A 231 -6.18 -72.25 -12.80
CA LYS A 231 -7.36 -71.51 -13.31
C LYS A 231 -7.74 -70.35 -12.39
N ASP A 232 -7.72 -70.56 -11.07
CA ASP A 232 -8.01 -69.51 -10.08
C ASP A 232 -7.05 -68.32 -10.23
N ILE A 233 -5.73 -68.56 -10.25
CA ILE A 233 -4.74 -67.48 -10.35
C ILE A 233 -4.78 -66.80 -11.72
N MET A 234 -4.90 -67.57 -12.81
CA MET A 234 -5.02 -67.00 -14.16
C MET A 234 -6.26 -66.11 -14.29
N SER A 235 -7.35 -66.40 -13.57
CA SER A 235 -8.55 -65.54 -13.57
C SER A 235 -8.32 -64.17 -12.90
N LYS A 236 -7.34 -64.09 -11.98
CA LYS A 236 -6.95 -62.88 -11.25
C LYS A 236 -5.92 -62.04 -12.03
N MET A 237 -5.08 -62.70 -12.83
CA MET A 237 -4.12 -62.10 -13.78
C MET A 237 -4.81 -61.46 -15.00
N LYS A 238 -5.72 -60.51 -14.76
CA LYS A 238 -6.32 -59.65 -15.80
C LYS A 238 -5.53 -58.36 -15.96
N THR A 239 -5.68 -57.68 -17.11
CA THR A 239 -5.09 -56.37 -17.34
C THR A 239 -5.59 -55.37 -16.29
N LYS A 240 -4.67 -54.88 -15.45
CA LYS A 240 -4.94 -53.84 -14.44
C LYS A 240 -4.52 -52.49 -15.00
N SER A 241 -5.33 -51.44 -14.83
CA SER A 241 -5.04 -50.09 -15.32
C SER A 241 -5.38 -49.03 -14.29
N LEU A 242 -4.59 -47.96 -14.24
CA LEU A 242 -4.84 -46.77 -13.43
C LEU A 242 -5.41 -45.65 -14.32
N THR A 243 -6.47 -45.00 -13.84
CA THR A 243 -7.09 -43.86 -14.52
C THR A 243 -7.29 -42.72 -13.54
N PHE A 244 -6.94 -41.50 -13.95
CA PHE A 244 -7.23 -40.27 -13.21
C PHE A 244 -8.29 -39.48 -13.97
N LYS A 245 -9.34 -39.04 -13.28
CA LYS A 245 -10.39 -38.18 -13.83
C LYS A 245 -10.47 -36.90 -12.99
N PRO A 246 -10.06 -35.75 -13.54
CA PRO A 246 -10.21 -34.46 -12.85
C PRO A 246 -11.69 -34.14 -12.63
N ASN A 247 -11.97 -33.33 -11.60
CA ASN A 247 -13.32 -32.79 -11.39
C ASN A 247 -13.63 -31.74 -12.48
N ASP A 248 -14.82 -31.81 -13.08
CA ASP A 248 -15.27 -30.95 -14.19
C ASP A 248 -15.20 -29.45 -13.86
N SER A 249 -15.34 -29.10 -12.58
CA SER A 249 -15.22 -27.70 -12.11
C SER A 249 -13.80 -27.14 -12.19
N ILE A 250 -12.78 -27.99 -12.21
CA ILE A 250 -11.36 -27.58 -12.31
C ILE A 250 -10.93 -27.46 -13.78
N GLN A 251 -11.56 -28.19 -14.70
CA GLN A 251 -11.23 -28.16 -16.13
C GLN A 251 -11.60 -26.84 -16.84
N LYS A 252 -12.35 -25.96 -16.18
CA LYS A 252 -12.86 -24.70 -16.75
C LYS A 252 -12.16 -23.44 -16.24
N LEU A 253 -11.16 -23.56 -15.36
CA LEU A 253 -10.28 -22.47 -14.91
C LEU A 253 -9.15 -22.26 -15.91
#